data_AF-A0A7C2IG03-F1
#
_entry.id   AF-A0A7C2IG03-F1
#
_cell.length_a   1.000
_cell.length_b   1.000
_cell.length_c   1.000
_cell.angle_alpha   90.00
_cell.angle_beta   90.00
_cell.angle_gamma   90.00
#
_symmetry.space_group_name_H-M   'P 1'
#
loop_
_entity.id
_entity.type
_entity.pdbx_description
1 polymer ?
#
loop_
_entity_poly.entity_id
_entity_poly.type
_entity_poly.pdbx_seq_one_letter_code
_entity_poly.pdbx_strand_id
1 'polypeptide(L)'
;MKKLALVALVTAIVLSLGAPVYANKCPSLIKQANEQMAKMDQNSDKVKKAKALVEEADKLHKAGNHPDSVKKAEEALATLK
;
A
#
# COMPACT_ATOMS: atom_id res chain seq x y z
N MET A 1 -23.15 -24.12 27.60
CA MET A 1 -22.16 -24.11 26.50
C MET A 1 -22.67 -23.52 25.18
N LYS A 2 -23.97 -23.56 24.85
CA LYS A 2 -24.50 -23.03 23.57
C LYS A 2 -24.56 -21.49 23.44
N LYS A 3 -24.48 -20.73 24.55
CA LYS A 3 -24.54 -19.25 24.53
C LYS A 3 -23.18 -18.57 24.37
N LEU A 4 -22.08 -19.31 24.54
CA LEU A 4 -20.70 -18.79 24.41
C LEU A 4 -20.21 -18.79 22.95
N ALA A 5 -20.76 -19.67 22.11
CA ALA A 5 -20.41 -19.74 20.68
C ALA A 5 -20.97 -18.56 19.86
N LEU A 6 -22.06 -17.93 20.32
CA LEU A 6 -22.70 -16.80 19.63
C LEU A 6 -21.98 -15.46 19.86
N VAL A 7 -21.19 -15.33 20.92
CA VAL A 7 -20.47 -14.08 21.25
C VAL A 7 -19.12 -13.99 20.51
N ALA A 8 -18.50 -15.14 20.21
CA ALA A 8 -17.21 -15.19 19.52
C ALA A 8 -17.28 -14.82 18.02
N LEU A 9 -18.45 -14.92 17.39
CA LEU A 9 -18.63 -14.61 15.97
C LEU A 9 -18.82 -13.09 15.71
N VAL A 10 -19.25 -12.34 16.72
CA VAL A 10 -19.57 -10.91 16.59
C VAL A 10 -18.32 -10.03 16.76
N THR A 11 -17.30 -10.49 17.49
CA THR A 11 -16.05 -9.76 17.71
C THR A 11 -15.11 -9.75 16.50
N ALA A 12 -15.28 -10.64 15.53
CA ALA A 12 -14.45 -10.68 14.32
C ALA A 12 -14.84 -9.62 13.27
N ILE A 13 -16.06 -9.07 13.33
CA ILE A 13 -16.60 -8.12 12.33
C ILE A 13 -16.23 -6.67 12.67
N VAL A 14 -15.91 -6.37 13.93
CA VAL A 14 -15.63 -5.00 14.37
C VAL A 14 -14.25 -4.49 13.92
N LEU A 15 -13.31 -5.39 13.59
CA LEU A 15 -11.99 -5.00 13.07
C LEU A 15 -11.99 -4.66 11.56
N SER A 16 -13.05 -4.99 10.82
CA SER A 16 -13.15 -4.66 9.38
C SER A 16 -13.81 -3.32 9.07
N LEU A 17 -14.25 -2.55 10.09
CA LEU A 17 -14.90 -1.26 9.91
C LEU A 17 -13.92 -0.06 9.91
N GLY A 18 -12.62 -0.35 10.00
CA GLY A 18 -11.54 0.62 9.84
C GLY A 18 -11.37 1.06 8.38
N ALA A 19 -12.25 1.96 7.93
CA ALA A 19 -12.07 2.93 6.86
C ALA A 19 -11.93 2.43 5.40
N PRO A 20 -12.96 2.60 4.54
CA PRO A 20 -12.81 2.50 3.09
C PRO A 20 -11.81 3.50 2.48
N VAL A 21 -11.37 4.50 3.24
CA VAL A 21 -10.39 5.52 2.81
C VAL A 21 -8.97 4.97 2.74
N TYR A 22 -8.59 4.00 3.59
CA TYR A 22 -7.24 3.43 3.58
C TYR A 22 -7.07 2.28 2.58
N ALA A 23 -8.15 1.58 2.23
CA ALA A 23 -8.11 0.44 1.30
C ALA A 23 -7.49 0.81 -0.07
N ASN A 24 -7.70 2.04 -0.52
CA ASN A 24 -7.25 2.49 -1.85
C ASN A 24 -5.95 3.31 -1.83
N LYS A 25 -5.34 3.56 -0.67
CA LYS A 25 -4.15 4.44 -0.60
C LYS A 25 -2.92 3.82 -1.24
N CYS A 26 -2.58 2.58 -0.88
CA CYS A 26 -1.39 1.90 -1.44
C CYS A 26 -1.48 1.75 -2.97
N PRO A 27 -2.60 1.22 -3.54
CA PRO A 27 -2.73 1.09 -4.99
C PRO A 27 -2.68 2.43 -5.72
N SER A 28 -3.27 3.48 -5.14
CA SER A 28 -3.26 4.83 -5.71
C SER A 28 -1.84 5.41 -5.76
N LEU A 29 -1.08 5.36 -4.66
CA LEU A 29 0.28 5.89 -4.59
C LEU A 29 1.24 5.13 -5.53
N ILE A 30 1.13 3.80 -5.57
CA ILE A 30 1.90 2.96 -6.51
C ILE A 30 1.59 3.35 -7.95
N LYS A 31 0.30 3.52 -8.30
CA LYS A 31 -0.11 3.98 -9.62
C LYS A 31 0.45 5.36 -9.95
N GLN A 32 0.36 6.32 -9.04
CA GLN A 32 0.90 7.67 -9.23
C GLN A 32 2.40 7.66 -9.49
N ALA A 33 3.17 6.86 -8.74
CA ALA A 33 4.62 6.73 -8.94
C ALA A 33 4.93 6.14 -10.32
N ASN A 34 4.21 5.09 -10.73
CA ASN A 34 4.37 4.51 -12.06
C ASN A 34 4.03 5.50 -13.19
N GLU A 35 2.94 6.27 -13.05
CA GLU A 35 2.55 7.29 -14.03
C GLU A 35 3.54 8.46 -14.11
N GLN A 36 4.16 8.84 -12.99
CA GLN A 36 5.23 9.85 -12.99
C GLN A 36 6.50 9.31 -13.62
N MET A 37 6.94 8.10 -13.25
CA MET A 37 8.10 7.45 -13.88
C MET A 37 7.93 7.37 -15.39
N ALA A 38 6.75 6.97 -15.89
CA ALA A 38 6.49 6.85 -17.32
C ALA A 38 6.68 8.14 -18.13
N LYS A 39 6.66 9.31 -17.46
CA LYS A 39 6.88 10.63 -18.09
C LYS A 39 8.34 11.11 -18.00
N MET A 40 9.22 10.33 -17.35
CA MET A 40 10.61 10.66 -17.11
C MET A 40 11.56 9.74 -17.90
N ASP A 41 12.85 10.10 -17.94
CA ASP A 41 13.87 9.23 -18.51
C ASP A 41 14.02 7.95 -17.66
N GLN A 42 13.71 6.81 -18.29
CA GLN A 42 13.77 5.48 -17.66
C GLN A 42 15.18 5.06 -17.27
N ASN A 43 16.21 5.67 -17.87
CA ASN A 43 17.60 5.38 -17.55
C ASN A 43 18.15 6.22 -16.39
N SER A 44 17.40 7.23 -15.94
CA SER A 44 17.82 8.08 -14.82
C SER A 44 17.88 7.30 -13.50
N ASP A 45 18.85 7.67 -12.65
CA ASP A 45 19.01 7.03 -11.34
C ASP A 45 17.81 7.25 -10.43
N LYS A 46 17.13 8.40 -10.56
CA LYS A 46 15.87 8.69 -9.86
C LYS A 46 14.77 7.68 -10.23
N VAL A 47 14.56 7.42 -11.52
CA VAL A 47 13.53 6.45 -11.97
C VAL A 47 13.90 5.03 -11.54
N LYS A 48 15.17 4.62 -11.65
CA LYS A 48 15.61 3.29 -11.17
C LYS A 48 15.36 3.11 -9.67
N LYS A 49 15.69 4.12 -8.85
CA LYS A 49 15.46 4.11 -7.40
C LYS A 49 13.96 4.08 -7.07
N ALA A 50 13.16 4.91 -7.73
CA ALA A 50 11.71 4.94 -7.54
C ALA A 50 11.06 3.60 -7.94
N LYS A 51 11.53 2.95 -9.02
CA LYS A 51 11.05 1.63 -9.42
C LYS A 51 11.28 0.57 -8.34
N ALA A 52 12.48 0.53 -7.76
CA ALA A 52 12.79 -0.39 -6.67
C ALA A 52 11.89 -0.17 -5.44
N LEU A 53 11.62 1.09 -5.09
CA LEU A 53 10.72 1.45 -3.99
C LEU A 53 9.27 1.06 -4.27
N VAL A 54 8.80 1.21 -5.52
CA VAL A 54 7.46 0.76 -5.94
C VAL A 54 7.34 -0.77 -5.88
N GLU A 55 8.37 -1.51 -6.31
CA GLU A 55 8.39 -2.97 -6.20
C GLU A 55 8.36 -3.43 -4.73
N GLU A 56 9.06 -2.75 -3.84
CA GLU A 56 9.00 -3.01 -2.39
C GLU A 56 7.61 -2.69 -1.82
N ALA A 57 7.02 -1.55 -2.21
CA ALA A 57 5.68 -1.15 -1.80
C ALA A 57 4.60 -2.17 -2.22
N ASP A 58 4.68 -2.70 -3.45
CA ASP A 58 3.76 -3.72 -3.96
C ASP A 58 3.91 -5.06 -3.21
N LYS A 59 5.14 -5.48 -2.92
CA LYS A 59 5.40 -6.66 -2.08
C LYS A 59 4.80 -6.51 -0.67
N LEU A 60 5.00 -5.36 -0.04
CA LEU A 60 4.45 -5.06 1.28
C LEU A 60 2.92 -5.02 1.26
N HIS A 61 2.32 -4.44 0.22
CA HIS A 61 0.88 -4.44 0.01
C HIS A 61 0.32 -5.86 -0.08
N LYS A 62 0.91 -6.70 -0.93
CA LYS A 62 0.51 -8.11 -1.10
C LYS A 62 0.69 -8.94 0.17
N ALA A 63 1.66 -8.58 1.01
CA ALA A 63 1.88 -9.18 2.33
C ALA A 63 0.93 -8.66 3.44
N GLY A 64 0.04 -7.70 3.13
CA GLY A 64 -0.85 -7.07 4.11
C GLY A 64 -0.18 -6.02 5.01
N ASN A 65 1.10 -5.73 4.81
CA ASN A 65 1.82 -4.68 5.53
C ASN A 65 1.55 -3.30 4.89
N HIS A 66 0.31 -2.82 5.07
CA HIS A 66 -0.14 -1.56 4.51
C HIS A 66 0.63 -0.31 4.99
N PRO A 67 1.01 -0.18 6.28
CA PRO A 67 1.77 0.99 6.74
C PRO A 67 3.11 1.13 6.01
N ASP A 68 3.88 0.05 5.90
CA ASP A 68 5.17 0.10 5.23
C ASP A 68 5.03 0.24 3.70
N SER A 69 3.98 -0.35 3.11
CA SER A 69 3.66 -0.16 1.69
C SER A 69 3.42 1.32 1.34
N VAL A 70 2.61 2.02 2.14
CA VAL A 70 2.35 3.46 1.98
C VAL A 70 3.65 4.25 2.07
N LYS A 71 4.47 3.99 3.09
CA LYS A 71 5.74 4.68 3.29
C LYS A 71 6.65 4.54 2.07
N LYS A 72 6.82 3.32 1.55
CA LYS A 72 7.66 3.06 0.37
C LYS A 72 7.12 3.72 -0.90
N ALA A 73 5.80 3.73 -1.09
CA ALA A 73 5.20 4.41 -2.23
C ALA A 73 5.36 5.95 -2.15
N GLU A 74 5.28 6.54 -0.94
CA GLU A 74 5.55 7.96 -0.72
C GLU A 74 7.03 8.31 -0.93
N GLU A 75 7.96 7.47 -0.48
CA GLU A 75 9.39 7.61 -0.75
C GLU A 75 9.70 7.55 -2.26
N ALA A 76 9.01 6.70 -3.01
CA ALA A 76 9.13 6.64 -4.46
C ALA A 76 8.70 7.97 -5.11
N LEU A 77 7.53 8.48 -4.74
CA LEU A 77 7.03 9.77 -5.22
C LEU A 77 7.94 10.94 -4.85
N ALA A 78 8.52 10.93 -3.64
CA ALA A 78 9.49 11.94 -3.23
C ALA A 78 10.79 11.89 -4.05
N THR A 79 11.23 10.69 -4.45
CA THR A 79 12.43 10.50 -5.28
C THR A 79 12.25 11.06 -6.71
N LEU A 80 11.00 11.11 -7.20
CA LEU A 80 10.67 11.59 -8.55
C LEU A 80 10.49 13.11 -8.66
N LYS A 81 10.47 13.82 -7.53
CA LYS A 81 10.50 15.29 -7.49
C LYS A 81 11.89 15.83 -7.87
#